data_AF-A0A6A7ANP3-F1
#
_entry.id   AF-A0A6A7ANP3-F1
#
_cell.length_a   1.000
_cell.length_b   1.000
_cell.length_c   1.000
_cell.angle_alpha   90.00
_cell.angle_beta   90.00
_cell.angle_gamma   90.00
#
_symmetry.space_group_name_H-M   'P 1'
#
loop_
_entity.id
_entity.type
_entity.pdbx_description
1 polymer ?
#
loop_
_entity_poly.entity_id
_entity_poly.type
_entity_poly.pdbx_seq_one_letter_code
_entity_poly.pdbx_strand_id
1 'polypeptide(L)'
;MLIHNAPDGYKALEFATGVQLECLHGVDRVQAARQILPPGDRRWVVDLYLEGSFSNTHDLKTALMEEYACEKDPDDGEFYCKIREHERSGHPFFHVLWLARLKAVAVRKRQNLDRLLKHPGYSRAFDCQLDMPGLAGGMNLGTLHKMFAMKCEEETLRYLTYVKDTWSRILGADAQAMQKLERHTVKVVELTAPGACSQDAERLYQEVKEGRIFAAFSERERETIWNELLGHSAAAKEGSGRFVGTDRD
;
A
#
# COMPACT_ATOMS: atom_id res chain seq x y z
N MET A 1 8.01 -28.85 24.49
CA MET A 1 7.96 -27.61 25.28
C MET A 1 8.08 -27.99 26.73
N LEU A 2 9.09 -27.52 27.45
CA LEU A 2 9.25 -27.79 28.88
C LEU A 2 9.30 -26.47 29.63
N ILE A 3 8.61 -26.41 30.77
CA ILE A 3 8.60 -25.25 31.66
C ILE A 3 9.39 -25.63 32.90
N HIS A 4 10.45 -24.88 33.18
CA HIS A 4 11.29 -25.09 34.35
C HIS A 4 11.31 -23.83 35.22
N ASN A 5 11.61 -23.99 36.50
CA ASN A 5 11.84 -22.83 37.37
C ASN A 5 13.28 -22.35 37.17
N ALA A 6 13.44 -21.10 36.73
CA ALA A 6 14.73 -20.45 36.63
C ALA A 6 15.24 -20.06 38.04
N PRO A 7 16.58 -19.98 38.25
CA PRO A 7 17.17 -19.62 39.55
C PRO A 7 16.76 -18.23 40.06
N ASP A 8 16.25 -17.38 39.18
CA ASP A 8 15.77 -16.02 39.37
C ASP A 8 14.25 -15.95 39.65
N GLY A 9 13.59 -17.09 39.86
CA GLY A 9 12.19 -17.19 40.33
C GLY A 9 11.13 -17.09 39.23
N TYR A 10 11.53 -16.85 37.98
CA TYR A 10 10.65 -16.86 36.82
C TYR A 10 10.54 -18.27 36.21
N LYS A 11 9.39 -18.58 35.61
CA LYS A 11 9.25 -19.80 34.82
C LYS A 11 9.95 -19.61 33.48
N ALA A 12 11.02 -20.38 33.23
CA ALA A 12 11.70 -20.41 31.95
C ALA A 12 10.94 -21.34 30.99
N LEU A 13 10.70 -20.84 29.79
CA LEU A 13 10.13 -21.61 28.68
C LEU A 13 11.26 -21.99 27.72
N GLU A 14 11.54 -23.28 27.61
CA GLU A 14 12.57 -23.78 26.70
C GLU A 14 11.94 -24.52 25.50
N PHE A 15 12.41 -24.14 24.32
CA PHE A 15 12.07 -24.79 23.06
C PHE A 15 13.14 -25.85 22.73
N ALA A 16 12.69 -27.02 22.29
CA ALA A 16 13.61 -28.06 21.85
C ALA A 16 14.38 -27.59 20.60
N THR A 17 15.60 -28.10 20.42
CA THR A 17 16.44 -27.79 19.27
C THR A 17 15.69 -28.13 17.97
N GLY A 18 15.52 -27.14 17.09
CA GLY A 18 14.82 -27.31 15.81
C GLY A 18 13.34 -26.88 15.80
N VAL A 19 12.77 -26.44 16.92
CA VAL A 19 11.43 -25.81 16.92
C VAL A 19 11.50 -24.44 16.25
N GLN A 20 10.68 -24.24 15.21
CA GLN A 20 10.51 -22.93 14.59
C GLN A 20 9.28 -22.24 15.19
N LEU A 21 9.44 -20.98 15.59
CA LEU A 21 8.34 -20.12 16.01
C LEU A 21 7.97 -19.21 14.85
N GLU A 22 6.69 -19.21 14.48
CA GLU A 22 6.15 -18.25 13.53
C GLU A 22 5.91 -16.92 14.25
N CYS A 23 6.71 -15.91 13.91
CA CYS A 23 6.52 -14.56 14.42
C CYS A 23 5.51 -13.81 13.55
N LEU A 24 4.30 -13.59 14.06
CA LEU A 24 3.27 -12.81 13.35
C LEU A 24 3.59 -11.31 13.30
N HIS A 25 4.29 -10.78 14.32
CA HIS A 25 4.67 -9.37 14.41
C HIS A 25 5.93 -9.15 15.28
N GLY A 26 6.41 -7.91 15.35
CA GLY A 26 7.48 -7.47 16.25
C GLY A 26 8.90 -7.60 15.69
N VAL A 27 9.06 -8.11 14.47
CA VAL A 27 10.38 -8.25 13.80
C VAL A 27 11.09 -6.90 13.69
N ASP A 28 10.36 -5.84 13.33
CA ASP A 28 10.92 -4.49 13.22
C ASP A 28 11.40 -3.98 14.58
N ARG A 29 10.66 -4.26 15.66
CA ARG A 29 11.09 -3.89 17.02
C ARG A 29 12.36 -4.63 17.42
N VAL A 30 12.47 -5.92 17.09
CA VAL A 30 13.69 -6.71 17.32
C VAL A 30 14.87 -6.15 16.52
N GLN A 31 14.65 -5.77 15.26
CA GLN A 31 15.68 -5.20 14.41
C GLN A 31 16.14 -3.82 14.90
N ALA A 32 15.22 -2.94 15.28
CA ALA A 32 15.51 -1.65 15.88
C ALA A 32 16.25 -1.81 17.22
N ALA A 33 15.79 -2.72 18.09
CA ALA A 33 16.44 -3.03 19.36
C ALA A 33 17.87 -3.55 19.17
N ARG A 34 18.15 -4.33 18.12
CA ARG A 34 19.52 -4.77 17.81
C ARG A 34 20.47 -3.62 17.47
N GLN A 35 19.95 -2.55 16.88
CA GLN A 35 20.72 -1.37 16.51
C GLN A 35 20.93 -0.42 17.70
N ILE A 36 19.93 -0.30 18.57
CA ILE A 36 19.88 0.74 19.61
C ILE A 36 20.24 0.20 21.00
N LEU A 37 19.80 -1.01 21.36
CA LEU A 37 19.90 -1.53 22.73
C LEU A 37 21.14 -2.42 22.92
N PRO A 38 21.83 -2.30 24.07
CA PRO A 38 22.92 -3.20 24.43
C PRO A 38 22.38 -4.64 24.64
N PRO A 39 23.22 -5.69 24.50
CA PRO A 39 22.75 -7.08 24.53
C PRO A 39 21.95 -7.49 25.77
N GLY A 40 22.23 -6.91 26.95
CA GLY A 40 21.54 -7.23 28.21
C GLY A 40 20.08 -6.75 28.27
N ASP A 41 19.74 -5.72 27.51
CA ASP A 41 18.46 -5.01 27.57
C ASP A 41 17.50 -5.42 26.44
N ARG A 42 17.91 -6.40 25.61
CA ARG A 42 17.11 -6.94 24.50
C ARG A 42 16.08 -7.95 25.01
N ARG A 43 15.12 -7.45 25.80
CA ARG A 43 14.05 -8.23 26.41
C ARG A 43 12.72 -7.61 26.05
N TRP A 44 11.74 -8.44 25.71
CA TRP A 44 10.40 -8.01 25.33
C TRP A 44 9.37 -9.00 25.84
N VAL A 45 8.18 -8.49 26.13
CA VAL A 45 7.00 -9.30 26.43
C VAL A 45 6.46 -9.83 25.11
N VAL A 46 6.15 -11.13 25.07
CA VAL A 46 5.54 -11.79 23.91
C VAL A 46 4.36 -12.60 24.38
N ASP A 47 3.32 -12.63 23.54
CA ASP A 47 2.20 -13.55 23.69
C ASP A 47 2.47 -14.79 22.82
N LEU A 48 2.35 -15.97 23.44
CA LEU A 48 2.56 -17.25 22.76
C LEU A 48 1.23 -17.96 22.58
N TYR A 49 0.91 -18.29 21.34
CA TYR A 49 -0.31 -18.99 20.97
C TYR A 49 0.04 -20.41 20.48
N LEU A 50 -0.74 -21.40 20.92
CA LEU A 50 -0.56 -22.79 20.50
C LEU A 50 -1.36 -23.05 19.21
N GLU A 51 -0.67 -23.43 18.14
CA GLU A 51 -1.29 -23.78 16.86
C GLU A 51 -2.26 -24.97 17.02
N GLY A 52 -3.45 -24.88 16.42
CA GLY A 52 -4.49 -25.92 16.51
C GLY A 52 -5.40 -25.85 17.75
N SER A 53 -5.18 -24.91 18.68
CA SER A 53 -6.09 -24.70 19.82
C SER A 53 -7.43 -24.07 19.42
N PHE A 54 -7.51 -23.50 18.22
CA PHE A 54 -8.69 -22.83 17.71
C PHE A 54 -9.12 -23.47 16.40
N SER A 55 -10.42 -23.78 16.28
CA SER A 55 -11.04 -24.27 15.04
C SER A 55 -10.87 -23.31 13.86
N ASN A 56 -10.46 -22.06 14.11
CA ASN A 56 -10.26 -21.01 13.13
C ASN A 56 -8.92 -20.28 13.36
N THR A 57 -7.83 -21.05 13.31
CA THR A 57 -6.46 -20.54 13.53
C THR A 57 -6.10 -19.43 12.51
N HIS A 58 -6.68 -19.44 11.31
CA HIS A 58 -6.46 -18.41 10.30
C HIS A 58 -7.06 -17.05 10.71
N ASP A 59 -8.32 -17.00 11.15
CA ASP A 59 -8.93 -15.73 11.58
C ASP A 59 -8.27 -15.17 12.84
N LEU A 60 -7.76 -16.02 13.74
CA LEU A 60 -6.98 -15.53 14.88
C LEU A 60 -5.64 -14.92 14.45
N LYS A 61 -4.89 -15.59 13.56
CA LYS A 61 -3.64 -15.06 12.99
C LYS A 61 -3.90 -13.71 12.32
N THR A 62 -4.94 -13.61 11.49
CA THR A 62 -5.35 -12.37 10.84
C THR A 62 -5.74 -11.31 11.87
N ALA A 63 -6.54 -11.63 12.89
CA ALA A 63 -6.94 -10.65 13.92
C ALA A 63 -5.74 -10.07 14.68
N LEU A 64 -4.78 -10.92 15.06
CA LEU A 64 -3.57 -10.46 15.71
C LEU A 64 -2.74 -9.58 14.77
N MET A 65 -2.51 -10.02 13.53
CA MET A 65 -1.78 -9.22 12.55
C MET A 65 -2.42 -7.85 12.29
N GLU A 66 -3.75 -7.81 12.14
CA GLU A 66 -4.53 -6.59 11.92
C GLU A 66 -4.50 -5.67 13.15
N GLU A 67 -4.61 -6.22 14.37
CA GLU A 67 -4.51 -5.47 15.63
C GLU A 67 -3.13 -4.83 15.80
N TYR A 68 -2.06 -5.57 15.53
CA TYR A 68 -0.69 -5.03 15.66
C TYR A 68 -0.30 -4.09 14.51
N ALA A 69 -0.82 -4.29 13.29
CA ALA A 69 -0.72 -3.31 12.22
C ALA A 69 -1.36 -1.95 12.60
N CYS A 70 -2.07 -1.86 13.72
CA CYS A 70 -2.65 -0.63 14.24
C CYS A 70 -1.67 0.31 14.96
N GLU A 71 -0.41 -0.07 15.20
CA GLU A 71 0.56 0.77 15.93
C GLU A 71 0.86 2.11 15.25
N LYS A 72 0.69 2.15 13.92
CA LYS A 72 0.66 3.38 13.14
C LYS A 72 -0.77 3.61 12.66
N ASP A 73 -1.24 4.86 12.74
CA ASP A 73 -2.52 5.23 12.16
C ASP A 73 -2.50 4.96 10.64
N PRO A 74 -3.41 4.10 10.13
CA PRO A 74 -3.48 3.80 8.71
C PRO A 74 -3.85 5.06 7.94
N ASP A 75 -3.29 5.19 6.74
CA ASP A 75 -3.73 6.24 5.84
C ASP A 75 -5.06 5.89 5.15
N ASP A 76 -5.61 6.87 4.46
CA ASP A 76 -6.92 6.75 3.81
C ASP A 76 -6.95 5.66 2.72
N GLY A 77 -5.83 5.40 2.07
CA GLY A 77 -5.69 4.32 1.08
C GLY A 77 -5.63 2.95 1.73
N GLU A 78 -4.91 2.81 2.85
CA GLU A 78 -4.88 1.58 3.64
C GLU A 78 -6.27 1.20 4.15
N PHE A 79 -7.01 2.18 4.70
CA PHE A 79 -8.40 1.97 5.08
C PHE A 79 -9.22 1.45 3.90
N TYR A 80 -9.15 2.12 2.75
CA TYR A 80 -9.90 1.71 1.56
C TYR A 80 -9.53 0.28 1.11
N CYS A 81 -8.24 -0.02 0.94
CA CYS A 81 -7.78 -1.33 0.49
C CYS A 81 -8.21 -2.45 1.43
N LYS A 82 -7.98 -2.32 2.75
CA LYS A 82 -8.36 -3.34 3.74
C LYS A 82 -9.86 -3.60 3.77
N ILE A 83 -10.67 -2.55 3.74
CA ILE A 83 -12.14 -2.66 3.71
C ILE A 83 -12.57 -3.45 2.46
N ARG A 84 -12.04 -3.08 1.29
CA ARG A 84 -12.39 -3.72 0.01
C ARG A 84 -11.86 -5.15 -0.12
N GLU A 85 -10.66 -5.44 0.38
CA GLU A 85 -10.08 -6.79 0.42
C GLU A 85 -10.96 -7.73 1.24
N HIS A 86 -11.33 -7.34 2.47
CA HIS A 86 -12.17 -8.18 3.32
C HIS A 86 -13.60 -8.35 2.79
N GLU A 87 -14.12 -7.33 2.10
CA GLU A 87 -15.39 -7.42 1.39
C GLU A 87 -15.33 -8.44 0.24
N ARG A 88 -14.25 -8.43 -0.56
CA ARG A 88 -14.06 -9.37 -1.69
C ARG A 88 -13.73 -10.80 -1.24
N SER A 89 -12.94 -10.93 -0.18
CA SER A 89 -12.51 -12.22 0.36
C SER A 89 -13.57 -12.89 1.25
N GLY A 90 -14.68 -12.21 1.54
CA GLY A 90 -15.78 -12.79 2.30
C GLY A 90 -15.46 -12.98 3.78
N HIS A 91 -14.76 -12.01 4.39
CA HIS A 91 -14.50 -11.99 5.84
C HIS A 91 -15.30 -10.86 6.54
N PRO A 92 -16.58 -11.09 6.90
CA PRO A 92 -17.46 -10.03 7.41
C PRO A 92 -16.97 -9.37 8.69
N PHE A 93 -16.32 -10.14 9.57
CA PHE A 93 -15.78 -9.63 10.83
C PHE A 93 -14.75 -8.53 10.60
N PHE A 94 -13.74 -8.80 9.77
CA PHE A 94 -12.68 -7.82 9.47
C PHE A 94 -13.19 -6.62 8.68
N HIS A 95 -14.13 -6.85 7.76
CA HIS A 95 -14.81 -5.76 7.07
C HIS A 95 -15.49 -4.80 8.07
N VAL A 96 -16.29 -5.33 9.01
CA VAL A 96 -16.96 -4.51 10.03
C VAL A 96 -15.95 -3.84 10.97
N LEU A 97 -14.88 -4.55 11.36
CA LEU A 97 -13.82 -4.02 12.22
C LEU A 97 -13.16 -2.78 11.59
N TRP A 98 -12.72 -2.88 10.33
CA TRP A 98 -12.07 -1.79 9.62
C TRP A 98 -13.01 -0.60 9.38
N LEU A 99 -14.29 -0.85 9.08
CA LEU A 99 -15.32 0.20 9.02
C LEU A 99 -15.51 0.91 10.37
N ALA A 100 -15.56 0.15 11.48
CA ALA A 100 -15.70 0.72 12.83
C ALA A 100 -14.47 1.54 13.22
N ARG A 101 -13.28 1.05 12.88
CA ARG A 101 -12.00 1.74 13.11
C ARG A 101 -11.94 3.07 12.37
N LEU A 102 -12.26 3.10 11.07
CA LEU A 102 -12.30 4.35 10.30
C LEU A 102 -13.29 5.35 10.92
N LYS A 103 -14.46 4.88 11.40
CA LYS A 103 -15.44 5.72 12.06
C LYS A 103 -14.91 6.31 13.38
N ALA A 104 -14.19 5.52 14.16
CA ALA A 104 -13.58 5.96 15.42
C ALA A 104 -12.52 7.05 15.19
N VAL A 105 -11.70 6.90 14.15
CA VAL A 105 -10.67 7.90 13.77
C VAL A 105 -11.31 9.15 13.16
N ALA A 106 -12.24 8.99 12.22
CA ALA A 106 -12.84 10.12 11.50
C ALA A 106 -14.22 9.80 10.92
N VAL A 107 -15.28 10.20 11.64
CA VAL A 107 -16.68 10.03 11.22
C VAL A 107 -16.97 10.57 9.82
N ARG A 108 -16.40 11.73 9.45
CA ARG A 108 -16.60 12.31 8.11
C ARG A 108 -15.96 11.48 6.99
N LYS A 109 -14.78 10.89 7.23
CA LYS A 109 -14.12 10.00 6.26
C LYS A 109 -14.96 8.74 6.05
N ARG A 110 -15.50 8.17 7.14
CA ARG A 110 -16.44 7.04 7.07
C ARG A 110 -17.68 7.35 6.22
N GLN A 111 -18.30 8.52 6.40
CA GLN A 111 -19.46 8.94 5.60
C GLN A 111 -19.11 9.15 4.12
N ASN A 112 -17.94 9.71 3.83
CA ASN A 112 -17.45 9.87 2.46
C ASN A 112 -17.18 8.52 1.79
N LEU A 113 -16.61 7.57 2.54
CA LEU A 113 -16.45 6.18 2.07
C LEU A 113 -17.81 5.53 1.78
N ASP A 114 -18.80 5.66 2.67
CA ASP A 114 -20.16 5.13 2.40
C ASP A 114 -20.76 5.68 1.11
N ARG A 115 -20.55 6.97 0.84
CA ARG A 115 -20.98 7.60 -0.40
C ARG A 115 -20.24 7.01 -1.60
N LEU A 116 -18.91 6.89 -1.51
CA LEU A 116 -18.08 6.29 -2.56
C LEU A 116 -18.54 4.88 -2.92
N LEU A 117 -18.74 4.03 -1.91
CA LEU A 117 -19.15 2.64 -2.09
C LEU A 117 -20.56 2.47 -2.68
N LYS A 118 -21.44 3.46 -2.49
CA LYS A 118 -22.76 3.51 -3.15
C LYS A 118 -22.71 3.82 -4.64
N HIS A 119 -21.56 4.28 -5.15
CA HIS A 119 -21.35 4.56 -6.57
C HIS A 119 -20.44 3.47 -7.18
N PRO A 120 -21.00 2.49 -7.91
CA PRO A 120 -20.23 1.38 -8.47
C PRO A 120 -19.13 1.82 -9.43
N GLY A 121 -19.36 2.91 -10.18
CA GLY A 121 -18.37 3.48 -11.10
C GLY A 121 -17.10 3.91 -10.38
N TYR A 122 -17.24 4.71 -9.32
CA TYR A 122 -16.11 5.15 -8.50
C TYR A 122 -15.46 3.99 -7.77
N SER A 123 -16.25 3.10 -7.16
CA SER A 123 -15.71 1.95 -6.44
C SER A 123 -14.85 1.09 -7.35
N ARG A 124 -15.32 0.78 -8.56
CA ARG A 124 -14.54 0.02 -9.55
C ARG A 124 -13.29 0.78 -10.02
N ALA A 125 -13.34 2.10 -10.13
CA ALA A 125 -12.20 2.91 -10.53
C ALA A 125 -11.11 2.94 -9.44
N PHE A 126 -11.49 3.06 -8.17
CA PHE A 126 -10.57 3.04 -7.02
C PHE A 126 -10.07 1.63 -6.67
N ASP A 127 -10.83 0.57 -6.99
CA ASP A 127 -10.41 -0.82 -6.79
C ASP A 127 -9.11 -1.17 -7.54
N CYS A 128 -8.64 -0.35 -8.49
CA CYS A 128 -7.32 -0.50 -9.09
C CYS A 128 -6.17 -0.45 -8.07
N GLN A 129 -6.38 0.17 -6.91
CA GLN A 129 -5.42 0.22 -5.80
C GLN A 129 -5.20 -1.14 -5.14
N LEU A 130 -6.15 -2.08 -5.30
CA LEU A 130 -6.00 -3.46 -4.85
C LEU A 130 -5.02 -4.21 -5.75
N ASP A 131 -5.07 -3.92 -7.05
CA ASP A 131 -4.17 -4.51 -8.04
C ASP A 131 -2.80 -3.80 -8.09
N MET A 132 -2.73 -2.54 -7.64
CA MET A 132 -1.54 -1.70 -7.59
C MET A 132 -1.46 -0.94 -6.25
N PRO A 133 -0.97 -1.58 -5.17
CA PRO A 133 -0.93 -0.99 -3.82
C PRO A 133 -0.18 0.34 -3.72
N GLY A 134 0.81 0.56 -4.60
CA GLY A 134 1.55 1.83 -4.69
C GLY A 134 0.67 3.04 -5.00
N LEU A 135 -0.50 2.86 -5.63
CA LEU A 135 -1.44 3.96 -5.92
C LEU A 135 -2.29 4.37 -4.71
N ALA A 136 -2.35 3.55 -3.67
CA ALA A 136 -3.18 3.83 -2.49
C ALA A 136 -2.72 5.10 -1.74
N GLY A 137 -1.44 5.47 -1.83
CA GLY A 137 -0.88 6.63 -1.11
C GLY A 137 -1.47 8.00 -1.51
N GLY A 138 -2.14 8.09 -2.66
CA GLY A 138 -2.83 9.31 -3.11
C GLY A 138 -4.27 9.44 -2.63
N MET A 139 -4.85 8.38 -2.03
CA MET A 139 -6.24 8.38 -1.57
C MET A 139 -6.43 9.40 -0.44
N ASN A 140 -7.49 10.20 -0.55
CA ASN A 140 -7.89 11.12 0.51
C ASN A 140 -9.41 11.10 0.67
N LEU A 141 -9.88 10.30 1.63
CA LEU A 141 -11.29 10.18 1.99
C LEU A 141 -11.83 11.50 2.52
N GLY A 142 -10.98 12.35 3.09
CA GLY A 142 -11.31 13.69 3.53
C GLY A 142 -11.80 14.60 2.39
N THR A 143 -11.27 14.47 1.17
CA THR A 143 -11.59 15.35 0.04
C THR A 143 -12.68 14.83 -0.90
N LEU A 144 -13.15 13.60 -0.75
CA LEU A 144 -14.17 13.01 -1.62
C LEU A 144 -15.48 13.82 -1.69
N HIS A 145 -15.86 14.51 -0.60
CA HIS A 145 -17.02 15.40 -0.64
C HIS A 145 -16.89 16.52 -1.68
N LYS A 146 -15.67 17.01 -1.95
CA LYS A 146 -15.39 17.99 -3.01
C LYS A 146 -15.54 17.35 -4.39
N MET A 147 -15.03 16.14 -4.56
CA MET A 147 -15.19 15.35 -5.78
C MET A 147 -16.67 15.19 -6.15
N PHE A 148 -17.51 14.79 -5.20
CA PHE A 148 -18.96 14.68 -5.43
C PHE A 148 -19.63 16.03 -5.71
N ALA A 149 -19.16 17.11 -5.09
CA ALA A 149 -19.73 18.44 -5.29
C ALA A 149 -19.45 19.01 -6.69
N MET A 150 -18.35 18.61 -7.34
CA MET A 150 -18.02 19.04 -8.70
C MET A 150 -18.99 18.51 -9.75
N LYS A 151 -19.66 17.38 -9.51
CA LYS A 151 -20.59 16.71 -10.44
C LYS A 151 -20.00 16.38 -11.82
N CYS A 152 -18.68 16.28 -11.92
CA CYS A 152 -17.93 15.88 -13.11
C CYS A 152 -17.58 14.39 -13.04
N GLU A 153 -18.60 13.53 -12.96
CA GLU A 153 -18.38 12.09 -12.75
C GLU A 153 -17.63 11.45 -13.92
N GLU A 154 -18.00 11.79 -15.15
CA GLU A 154 -17.37 11.23 -16.35
C GLU A 154 -15.89 11.59 -16.44
N GLU A 155 -15.54 12.85 -16.20
CA GLU A 155 -14.16 13.35 -16.23
C GLU A 155 -13.33 12.75 -15.09
N THR A 156 -13.92 12.64 -13.90
CA THR A 156 -13.25 12.04 -12.75
C THR A 156 -12.95 10.56 -13.00
N LEU A 157 -13.94 9.80 -13.48
CA LEU A 157 -13.75 8.39 -13.82
C LEU A 157 -12.76 8.21 -14.97
N ARG A 158 -12.79 9.09 -15.98
CA ARG A 158 -11.83 9.10 -17.07
C ARG A 158 -10.42 9.33 -16.55
N TYR A 159 -10.22 10.28 -15.64
CA TYR A 159 -8.92 10.57 -15.06
C TYR A 159 -8.39 9.41 -14.20
N LEU A 160 -9.24 8.82 -13.34
CA LEU A 160 -8.85 7.63 -12.55
C LEU A 160 -8.45 6.46 -13.45
N THR A 161 -9.19 6.26 -14.56
CA THR A 161 -8.87 5.25 -15.57
C THR A 161 -7.54 5.56 -16.25
N TYR A 162 -7.31 6.82 -16.62
CA TYR A 162 -6.04 7.25 -17.21
C TYR A 162 -4.84 6.98 -16.28
N VAL A 163 -4.95 7.29 -14.99
CA VAL A 163 -3.91 6.98 -14.01
C VAL A 163 -3.61 5.48 -13.97
N LYS A 164 -4.66 4.65 -13.91
CA LYS A 164 -4.51 3.18 -13.95
C LYS A 164 -3.80 2.72 -15.22
N ASP A 165 -4.25 3.19 -16.38
CA ASP A 165 -3.75 2.75 -17.68
C ASP A 165 -2.30 3.20 -17.90
N THR A 166 -1.93 4.40 -17.44
CA THR A 166 -0.55 4.89 -17.46
C THR A 166 0.37 3.97 -16.65
N TRP A 167 0.03 3.67 -15.40
CA TRP A 167 0.86 2.79 -14.56
C TRP A 167 0.88 1.36 -15.07
N SER A 168 -0.26 0.83 -15.53
CA SER A 168 -0.34 -0.47 -16.17
C SER A 168 0.59 -0.53 -17.38
N ARG A 169 0.63 0.50 -18.22
CA ARG A 169 1.53 0.54 -19.39
C ARG A 169 3.00 0.59 -18.98
N ILE A 170 3.37 1.46 -18.04
CA ILE A 170 4.75 1.59 -17.54
C ILE A 170 5.26 0.24 -17.00
N LEU A 171 4.38 -0.55 -16.40
CA LEU A 171 4.68 -1.87 -15.84
C LEU A 171 4.39 -3.02 -16.82
N GLY A 172 4.23 -2.73 -18.12
CA GLY A 172 4.08 -3.75 -19.16
C GLY A 172 2.79 -4.57 -19.10
N ALA A 173 1.76 -4.06 -18.43
CA ALA A 173 0.49 -4.74 -18.12
C ALA A 173 0.66 -6.08 -17.38
N ASP A 174 1.79 -6.28 -16.70
CA ASP A 174 2.05 -7.47 -15.89
C ASP A 174 1.46 -7.31 -14.48
N ALA A 175 0.57 -8.22 -14.11
CA ALA A 175 -0.06 -8.25 -12.79
C ALA A 175 0.95 -8.40 -11.65
N GLN A 176 2.03 -9.16 -11.86
CA GLN A 176 3.07 -9.32 -10.84
C GLN A 176 3.89 -8.05 -10.67
N ALA A 177 4.25 -7.38 -11.77
CA ALA A 177 4.88 -6.07 -11.74
C ALA A 177 3.99 -5.02 -11.05
N MET A 178 2.69 -5.00 -11.36
CA MET A 178 1.71 -4.08 -10.75
C MET A 178 1.63 -4.22 -9.22
N GLN A 179 1.72 -5.45 -8.70
CA GLN A 179 1.75 -5.71 -7.25
C GLN A 179 3.03 -5.25 -6.56
N LYS A 180 4.16 -5.19 -7.29
CA LYS A 180 5.45 -4.70 -6.78
C LYS A 180 5.53 -3.16 -6.73
N LEU A 181 4.53 -2.44 -7.23
CA LEU A 181 4.56 -0.98 -7.28
C LEU A 181 4.51 -0.38 -5.86
N GLU A 182 5.52 0.40 -5.53
CA GLU A 182 5.62 1.05 -4.22
C GLU A 182 5.09 2.48 -4.22
N ARG A 183 4.51 2.92 -3.09
CA ARG A 183 4.02 4.29 -2.89
C ARG A 183 5.13 5.33 -3.07
N HIS A 184 6.33 5.05 -2.59
CA HIS A 184 7.48 5.94 -2.74
C HIS A 184 7.82 6.18 -4.21
N THR A 185 7.82 5.11 -5.02
CA THR A 185 8.09 5.19 -6.46
C THR A 185 7.05 6.07 -7.15
N VAL A 186 5.76 5.86 -6.87
CA VAL A 186 4.67 6.70 -7.42
C VAL A 186 4.91 8.17 -7.06
N LYS A 187 5.28 8.46 -5.81
CA LYS A 187 5.49 9.82 -5.32
C LYS A 187 6.68 10.54 -5.97
N VAL A 188 7.73 9.81 -6.31
CA VAL A 188 8.94 10.36 -6.96
C VAL A 188 8.69 10.62 -8.45
N VAL A 189 7.90 9.75 -9.09
CA VAL A 189 7.60 9.80 -10.53
C VAL A 189 6.43 10.73 -10.85
N GLU A 190 5.43 10.86 -9.98
CA GLU A 190 4.31 11.77 -10.23
C GLU A 190 4.79 13.22 -10.40
N LEU A 191 4.08 13.98 -11.25
CA LEU A 191 4.40 15.38 -11.55
C LEU A 191 5.79 15.59 -12.20
N THR A 192 6.35 14.56 -12.83
CA THR A 192 7.59 14.66 -13.63
C THR A 192 7.31 14.39 -15.11
N ALA A 193 8.18 14.87 -15.98
CA ALA A 193 8.08 14.64 -17.42
C ALA A 193 9.43 14.23 -18.05
N PRO A 194 10.03 13.10 -17.66
CA PRO A 194 11.38 12.72 -18.11
C PRO A 194 11.48 12.43 -19.62
N GLY A 195 10.39 12.12 -20.31
CA GLY A 195 10.38 12.02 -21.78
C GLY A 195 10.41 13.38 -22.49
N ALA A 196 10.10 14.47 -21.78
CA ALA A 196 9.98 15.82 -22.32
C ALA A 196 11.01 16.82 -21.72
N CYS A 197 11.58 16.50 -20.56
CA CYS A 197 12.47 17.33 -19.76
C CYS A 197 13.73 16.54 -19.40
N SER A 198 14.89 17.00 -19.88
CA SER A 198 16.18 16.35 -19.62
C SER A 198 16.58 16.36 -18.15
N GLN A 199 16.21 17.41 -17.40
CA GLN A 199 16.49 17.51 -15.97
C GLN A 199 15.73 16.46 -15.17
N ASP A 200 14.44 16.26 -15.49
CA ASP A 200 13.64 15.18 -14.87
C ASP A 200 14.19 13.81 -15.25
N ALA A 201 14.60 13.65 -16.51
CA ALA A 201 15.18 12.41 -17.00
C ALA A 201 16.45 12.04 -16.24
N GLU A 202 17.39 12.97 -16.11
CA GLU A 202 18.65 12.74 -15.41
C GLU A 202 18.43 12.44 -13.93
N ARG A 203 17.61 13.25 -13.25
CA ARG A 203 17.29 13.05 -11.83
C ARG A 203 16.67 11.68 -11.59
N LEU A 204 15.63 11.33 -12.35
CA LEU A 204 14.91 10.07 -12.15
C LEU A 204 15.74 8.86 -12.56
N TYR A 205 16.54 8.95 -13.62
CA TYR A 205 17.35 7.82 -14.05
C TYR A 205 18.39 7.43 -12.98
N GLN A 206 18.95 8.38 -12.23
CA GLN A 206 19.82 8.06 -11.09
C GLN A 206 19.05 7.26 -10.02
N GLU A 207 17.84 7.69 -9.65
CA GLU A 207 16.99 6.97 -8.70
C GLU A 207 16.67 5.53 -9.17
N VAL A 208 16.38 5.35 -10.46
CA VAL A 208 16.13 4.03 -11.06
C VAL A 208 17.39 3.18 -11.00
N LYS A 209 18.53 3.70 -11.44
CA LYS A 209 19.80 2.96 -11.51
C LYS A 209 20.28 2.51 -10.13
N GLU A 210 20.20 3.40 -9.14
CA GLU A 210 20.58 3.12 -7.76
C GLU A 210 19.54 2.25 -7.03
N GLY A 211 18.38 2.00 -7.63
CA GLY A 211 17.33 1.14 -7.08
C GLY A 211 16.60 1.77 -5.90
N ARG A 212 16.62 3.10 -5.80
CA ARG A 212 15.83 3.84 -4.80
C ARG A 212 14.35 3.87 -5.16
N ILE A 213 14.04 3.84 -6.47
CA ILE A 213 12.70 3.58 -6.99
C ILE A 213 12.68 2.29 -7.79
N PHE A 214 11.52 1.63 -7.86
CA PHE A 214 11.36 0.28 -8.40
C PHE A 214 12.31 -0.74 -7.73
N ALA A 215 12.51 -0.64 -6.41
CA ALA A 215 13.47 -1.45 -5.66
C ALA A 215 13.18 -2.97 -5.74
N ALA A 216 11.90 -3.34 -5.80
CA ALA A 216 11.45 -4.73 -5.97
C ALA A 216 11.73 -5.35 -7.35
N PHE A 217 12.30 -4.59 -8.29
CA PHE A 217 12.59 -5.01 -9.65
C PHE A 217 14.11 -5.20 -9.88
N SER A 218 14.46 -6.22 -10.65
CA SER A 218 15.82 -6.43 -11.13
C SER A 218 16.29 -5.26 -12.00
N GLU A 219 17.60 -5.11 -12.14
CA GLU A 219 18.20 -4.05 -12.98
C GLU A 219 17.66 -4.08 -14.43
N ARG A 220 17.49 -5.28 -15.00
CA ARG A 220 16.93 -5.45 -16.35
C ARG A 220 15.46 -5.04 -16.46
N GLU A 221 14.65 -5.38 -15.45
CA GLU A 221 13.25 -4.95 -15.39
C GLU A 221 13.16 -3.43 -15.25
N ARG A 222 14.01 -2.83 -14.40
CA ARG A 222 14.08 -1.37 -14.20
C ARG A 222 14.42 -0.62 -15.48
N GLU A 223 15.35 -1.11 -16.29
CA GLU A 223 15.67 -0.53 -17.60
C GLU A 223 14.48 -0.63 -18.59
N THR A 224 13.75 -1.74 -18.58
CA THR A 224 12.53 -1.88 -19.39
C THR A 224 11.46 -0.86 -18.97
N ILE A 225 11.21 -0.77 -17.67
CA ILE A 225 10.25 0.18 -17.07
C ILE A 225 10.64 1.62 -17.40
N TRP A 226 11.94 1.93 -17.33
CA TRP A 226 12.46 3.26 -17.66
C TRP A 226 12.16 3.66 -19.11
N ASN A 227 12.37 2.76 -20.06
CA ASN A 227 12.07 3.02 -21.47
C ASN A 227 10.57 3.27 -21.71
N GLU A 228 9.69 2.49 -21.07
CA GLU A 228 8.24 2.71 -21.16
C GLU A 228 7.82 4.06 -20.54
N LEU A 229 8.43 4.42 -19.42
CA LEU A 229 8.19 5.67 -18.72
C LEU A 229 8.60 6.89 -19.59
N LEU A 230 9.75 6.83 -20.23
CA LEU A 230 10.19 7.84 -21.20
C LEU A 230 9.23 7.93 -22.39
N GLY A 231 8.86 6.79 -22.98
CA GLY A 231 7.96 6.74 -24.14
C GLY A 231 6.58 7.33 -23.85
N HIS A 232 6.01 7.02 -22.68
CA HIS A 232 4.73 7.59 -22.25
C HIS A 232 4.82 9.10 -21.99
N SER A 233 5.88 9.55 -21.31
CA SER A 233 6.07 10.96 -20.97
C SER A 233 6.33 11.84 -22.21
N ALA A 234 7.03 11.32 -23.22
CA ALA A 234 7.26 12.04 -24.48
C ALA A 234 5.95 12.22 -25.27
N ALA A 235 5.12 11.16 -25.37
CA ALA A 235 3.85 11.20 -26.08
C ALA A 235 2.84 12.18 -25.46
N ALA A 236 2.88 12.39 -24.14
CA ALA A 236 2.03 13.36 -23.44
C ALA A 236 2.30 14.81 -23.89
N LYS A 237 3.53 15.14 -24.27
CA LYS A 237 3.91 16.46 -24.80
C LYS A 237 3.28 16.75 -26.16
N GLU A 238 3.24 15.75 -27.03
CA GLU A 238 2.67 15.87 -28.38
C GLU A 238 1.15 16.07 -28.36
N GLY A 239 0.46 15.44 -27.39
CA GLY A 239 -0.98 15.65 -27.17
C GLY A 239 -1.32 17.05 -26.63
N SER A 240 -0.48 17.62 -25.76
CA SER A 240 -0.68 18.97 -25.21
C SER A 240 -0.36 20.09 -26.22
N GLY A 241 0.43 19.83 -27.26
CA GLY A 241 0.77 20.80 -28.29
C GLY A 241 -0.33 21.09 -29.33
N ARG A 242 -1.44 20.34 -29.30
CA ARG A 242 -2.59 20.54 -30.22
C ARG A 242 -3.63 21.55 -29.73
N PHE A 243 -3.47 22.11 -28.53
CA PHE A 243 -4.27 23.25 -28.05
C PHE A 243 -3.46 24.56 -28.16
N VAL A 244 -2.99 24.89 -29.36
CA VAL A 244 -2.51 26.24 -29.67
C VAL A 244 -3.43 26.82 -30.74
N GLY A 245 -4.30 27.73 -30.28
CA GLY A 245 -4.92 28.83 -31.02
C GLY A 245 -5.41 28.53 -32.43
N THR A 246 -6.69 28.20 -32.55
CA THR A 246 -7.50 28.79 -33.62
C THR A 246 -8.17 30.04 -33.05
N ASP A 247 -7.43 31.14 -33.04
CA ASP A 247 -8.04 32.43 -33.34
C ASP A 247 -8.50 32.36 -34.80
N ARG A 248 -9.80 32.59 -35.03
CA ARG A 248 -10.29 33.56 -36.02
C ARG A 248 -11.83 33.63 -36.04
N ASP A 249 -12.25 34.89 -35.92
CA ASP A 249 -13.48 35.58 -36.33
C ASP A 249 -14.78 35.33 -35.56
#